data_AF-A0A416ABF2-F1
#
_entry.id   AF-A0A416ABF2-F1
#
_cell.length_a   1.000
_cell.length_b   1.000
_cell.length_c   1.000
_cell.angle_alpha   90.00
_cell.angle_beta   90.00
_cell.angle_gamma   90.00
#
_symmetry.space_group_name_H-M   'P 1'
#
loop_
_entity.id
_entity.type
_entity.pdbx_description
1 polymer ?
#
loop_
_entity_poly.entity_id
_entity_poly.type
_entity_poly.pdbx_seq_one_letter_code
_entity_poly.pdbx_strand_id
1 'polypeptide(L)'
;MVSAKSIVYVFAVEAWVPIPVKINSQEAFEMKGTPKGKDLAARFSPCKKKCVLNSEGKVIFSFEFSRTNQATGAVYNYADEIQLNLSEGSVHYIQIKSKGFNDYTFKELSEKEANKLLNNKKCLLLPEYAQQ
;
A
#
# COMPACT_ATOMS: atom_id res chain seq x y z
N MET A 1 -25.26 11.32 -13.31
CA MET A 1 -24.14 10.51 -13.81
C MET A 1 -23.76 9.53 -12.72
N VAL A 2 -23.90 8.23 -12.95
CA VAL A 2 -23.36 7.22 -12.05
C VAL A 2 -21.86 7.17 -12.38
N SER A 3 -21.04 7.75 -11.50
CA SER A 3 -19.59 7.63 -11.61
C SER A 3 -19.25 6.16 -11.44
N ALA A 4 -18.56 5.55 -12.41
CA ALA A 4 -18.02 4.20 -12.24
C ALA A 4 -17.17 4.18 -10.96
N LYS A 5 -17.49 3.29 -10.02
CA LYS A 5 -16.78 3.17 -8.75
C LYS A 5 -16.13 1.81 -8.66
N SER A 6 -14.81 1.80 -8.56
CA SER A 6 -14.04 0.61 -8.23
C SER A 6 -13.43 0.76 -6.85
N ILE A 7 -13.28 -0.36 -6.13
CA ILE A 7 -12.68 -0.38 -4.81
C ILE A 7 -11.33 -1.07 -4.89
N VAL A 8 -10.29 -0.43 -4.40
CA VAL A 8 -8.97 -1.06 -4.23
C VAL A 8 -8.61 -1.04 -2.76
N TYR A 9 -8.44 -2.22 -2.18
CA TYR A 9 -7.88 -2.35 -0.84
C TYR A 9 -6.36 -2.49 -0.94
N VAL A 10 -5.66 -1.56 -0.32
CA VAL A 10 -4.20 -1.56 -0.24
C VAL A 10 -3.79 -2.00 1.17
N PHE A 11 -2.96 -3.03 1.25
CA PHE A 11 -2.39 -3.53 2.50
C PHE A 11 -0.89 -3.25 2.51
N ALA A 12 -0.35 -2.83 3.64
CA ALA A 12 1.08 -2.79 3.86
C ALA A 12 1.43 -3.70 5.04
N VAL A 13 2.45 -4.53 4.84
CA VAL A 13 3.09 -5.26 5.95
C VAL A 13 3.82 -4.28 6.88
N GLU A 14 4.41 -4.81 7.94
CA GLU A 14 5.26 -4.00 8.81
C GLU A 14 6.44 -3.40 8.02
N ALA A 15 6.62 -2.08 8.13
CA ALA A 15 7.57 -1.34 7.32
C ALA A 15 8.48 -0.45 8.18
N TRP A 16 9.71 -0.23 7.73
CA TRP A 16 10.67 0.61 8.45
C TRP A 16 10.38 2.11 8.30
N VAL A 17 9.75 2.47 7.20
CA VAL A 17 9.35 3.83 6.87
C VAL A 17 7.91 3.79 6.38
N PRO A 18 7.18 4.91 6.48
CA PRO A 18 5.92 5.06 5.76
C PRO A 18 6.15 4.89 4.24
N ILE A 19 5.20 4.27 3.55
CA ILE A 19 5.34 3.98 2.12
C ILE A 19 4.42 4.92 1.34
N PRO A 20 4.97 5.90 0.58
CA PRO A 20 4.16 6.75 -0.28
C PRO A 20 3.63 5.93 -1.46
N VAL A 21 2.33 6.04 -1.71
CA VAL A 21 1.65 5.39 -2.83
C VAL A 21 1.20 6.45 -3.82
N LYS A 22 1.58 6.24 -5.07
CA LYS A 22 1.17 7.02 -6.23
C LYS A 22 0.12 6.23 -7.01
N ILE A 23 -0.84 6.95 -7.60
CA ILE A 23 -1.81 6.40 -8.55
C ILE A 23 -1.62 7.17 -9.85
N ASN A 24 -1.34 6.46 -10.95
CA ASN A 24 -1.01 7.05 -12.25
C ASN A 24 0.08 8.14 -12.15
N SER A 25 1.15 7.85 -11.41
CA SER A 25 2.28 8.75 -11.12
C SER A 25 1.96 9.98 -10.26
N GLN A 26 0.72 10.17 -9.82
CA GLN A 26 0.34 11.25 -8.90
C GLN A 26 0.37 10.76 -7.46
N GLU A 27 0.92 11.55 -6.55
CA GLU A 27 0.88 11.25 -5.11
C GLU A 27 -0.57 11.15 -4.63
N ALA A 28 -0.92 10.01 -4.02
CA ALA A 28 -2.29 9.76 -3.56
C ALA A 28 -2.37 9.73 -2.04
N PHE A 29 -1.56 8.89 -1.39
CA PHE A 29 -1.56 8.73 0.06
C PHE A 29 -0.30 8.03 0.56
N GLU A 30 -0.15 7.97 1.87
CA GLU A 30 0.92 7.24 2.54
C GLU A 30 0.37 6.06 3.34
N MET A 31 0.98 4.89 3.18
CA MET A 31 0.71 3.72 4.02
C MET A 31 1.55 3.81 5.30
N LYS A 32 0.96 4.43 6.33
CA LYS A 32 1.62 4.72 7.61
C LYS A 32 0.88 4.07 8.78
N GLY A 33 1.45 3.00 9.31
CA GLY A 33 0.99 2.38 10.56
C GLY A 33 1.28 3.22 11.80
N THR A 34 1.05 2.65 12.98
CA THR A 34 1.56 3.21 14.23
C THR A 34 3.01 2.77 14.42
N PRO A 35 3.93 3.67 14.82
CA PRO A 35 5.28 3.27 15.20
C PRO A 35 5.26 2.23 16.33
N LYS A 36 6.01 1.14 16.17
CA LYS A 36 6.23 0.09 17.16
C LYS A 36 7.72 0.05 17.51
N GLY A 37 8.02 0.19 18.80
CA GLY A 37 9.37 0.15 19.34
C GLY A 37 9.85 1.51 19.87
N LYS A 38 10.99 1.51 20.54
CA LYS A 38 11.76 2.69 20.92
C LYS A 38 12.99 2.75 19.99
N ASP A 39 13.41 3.95 19.60
CA ASP A 39 14.68 4.24 18.88
C ASP A 39 14.79 3.77 17.41
N LEU A 40 16.02 3.76 16.88
CA LEU A 40 16.47 3.57 15.49
C LEU A 40 15.97 2.26 14.82
N ALA A 41 15.34 1.37 15.59
CA ALA A 41 14.77 0.11 15.13
C ALA A 41 13.23 0.12 14.97
N ALA A 42 12.58 1.26 15.22
CA ALA A 42 11.13 1.37 15.19
C ALA A 42 10.57 1.02 13.81
N ARG A 43 9.52 0.20 13.79
CA ARG A 43 8.80 -0.16 12.58
C ARG A 43 7.36 0.29 12.66
N PHE A 44 6.79 0.67 11.54
CA PHE A 44 5.38 0.99 11.41
C PHE A 44 4.57 -0.30 11.34
N SER A 45 3.53 -0.40 12.17
CA SER A 45 2.63 -1.54 12.21
C SER A 45 2.00 -1.84 10.85
N PRO A 46 1.60 -3.10 10.57
CA PRO A 46 0.78 -3.40 9.41
C PRO A 46 -0.46 -2.53 9.35
N CYS A 47 -0.83 -2.06 8.16
CA CYS A 47 -1.97 -1.19 7.94
C CYS A 47 -2.69 -1.51 6.63
N LYS A 48 -3.94 -1.04 6.52
CA LYS A 48 -4.80 -1.20 5.34
C LYS A 48 -5.54 0.09 5.05
N LYS A 49 -5.78 0.35 3.78
CA LYS A 49 -6.53 1.50 3.30
C LYS A 49 -7.51 1.04 2.21
N LYS A 50 -8.75 1.53 2.31
CA LYS A 50 -9.73 1.41 1.23
C LYS A 50 -9.57 2.61 0.31
N CYS A 51 -9.49 2.35 -0.99
CA CYS A 51 -9.43 3.37 -2.03
C CYS A 51 -10.69 3.24 -2.89
N VAL A 52 -11.42 4.34 -3.06
CA VAL A 52 -12.56 4.44 -3.97
C VAL A 52 -12.11 5.25 -5.17
N LEU A 53 -12.06 4.60 -6.33
CA LEU A 53 -11.59 5.19 -7.58
C LEU A 53 -12.78 5.42 -8.52
N ASN A 54 -12.84 6.60 -9.12
CA ASN A 54 -13.91 7.04 -10.02
C ASN A 54 -13.55 6.81 -11.50
N SER A 55 -12.65 5.87 -11.81
CA SER A 55 -12.07 5.66 -13.13
C SER A 55 -12.20 4.20 -13.57
N GLU A 56 -12.43 3.98 -14.86
CA GLU A 56 -12.36 2.67 -15.51
C GLU A 56 -11.07 2.50 -16.31
N GLY A 57 -10.73 1.26 -16.64
CA GLY A 57 -9.58 0.92 -17.45
C GLY A 57 -8.30 0.77 -16.62
N LYS A 58 -7.17 1.04 -17.27
CA LYS A 58 -5.84 0.79 -16.68
C LYS A 58 -5.53 1.85 -15.63
N VAL A 59 -5.24 1.40 -14.41
CA VAL A 59 -4.73 2.23 -13.32
C VAL A 59 -3.44 1.63 -12.79
N ILE A 60 -2.41 2.46 -12.65
CA ILE A 60 -1.10 2.06 -12.15
C ILE A 60 -0.97 2.53 -10.70
N PHE A 61 -0.76 1.59 -9.79
CA PHE A 61 -0.30 1.88 -8.44
C PHE A 61 1.21 1.75 -8.41
N SER A 62 1.90 2.73 -7.84
CA SER A 62 3.35 2.67 -7.66
C SER A 62 3.79 3.20 -6.31
N PHE A 63 4.98 2.83 -5.86
CA PHE A 63 5.67 3.50 -4.77
C PHE A 63 7.11 3.76 -5.18
N GLU A 64 7.70 4.79 -4.59
CA GLU A 64 9.11 5.10 -4.72
C GLU A 64 9.56 5.80 -3.43
N PHE A 65 10.53 5.22 -2.73
CA PHE A 65 11.04 5.81 -1.49
C PHE A 65 12.45 5.32 -1.19
N SER A 66 13.14 6.06 -0.31
CA SER A 66 14.46 5.69 0.20
C SER A 66 14.44 5.44 1.70
N ARG A 67 15.27 4.51 2.17
CA ARG A 67 15.55 4.31 3.60
C ARG A 67 17.05 4.35 3.83
N THR A 68 17.48 5.14 4.79
CA THR A 68 18.86 5.07 5.32
C THR A 68 18.90 4.13 6.51
N ASN A 69 19.77 3.12 6.48
CA ASN A 69 20.10 2.33 7.64
C ASN A 69 20.96 3.17 8.58
N GLN A 70 20.39 3.54 9.73
CA GLN A 70 21.04 4.44 10.68
C GLN A 70 22.29 3.83 11.34
N ALA A 71 22.45 2.51 11.36
CA ALA A 71 23.63 1.85 11.92
C ALA A 71 24.82 1.83 10.94
N THR A 72 24.56 1.71 9.63
CA THR A 72 25.62 1.56 8.61
C THR A 72 25.77 2.76 7.68
N GLY A 73 24.82 3.69 7.69
CA GLY A 73 24.74 4.80 6.73
C GLY A 73 24.29 4.37 5.32
N ALA A 74 24.06 3.08 5.09
CA ALA A 74 23.67 2.57 3.77
C ALA A 74 22.28 3.08 3.37
N VAL A 75 22.15 3.61 2.16
CA VAL A 75 20.88 4.06 1.57
C VAL A 75 20.33 2.96 0.68
N TYR A 76 19.07 2.60 0.90
CA TYR A 76 18.31 1.66 0.10
C TYR A 76 17.20 2.42 -0.63
N ASN A 77 17.11 2.23 -1.94
CA ASN A 77 16.06 2.80 -2.76
C ASN A 77 15.09 1.69 -3.16
N TYR A 78 13.80 1.96 -3.06
CA TYR A 78 12.73 1.02 -3.30
C TYR A 78 11.79 1.63 -4.32
N ALA A 79 11.46 0.87 -5.36
CA ALA A 79 10.45 1.24 -6.33
C ALA A 79 9.78 -0.03 -6.85
N ASP A 80 8.47 0.01 -6.98
CA ASP A 80 7.71 -1.02 -7.68
C ASP A 80 6.39 -0.44 -8.19
N GLU A 81 5.79 -1.12 -9.15
CA GLU A 81 4.49 -0.76 -9.70
C GLU A 81 3.64 -1.99 -10.00
N ILE A 82 2.32 -1.80 -9.96
CA ILE A 82 1.35 -2.79 -10.36
C ILE A 82 0.23 -2.13 -11.16
N GLN A 83 -0.11 -2.73 -12.30
CA GLN A 83 -1.24 -2.30 -13.11
C GLN A 83 -2.48 -3.09 -12.70
N LEU A 84 -3.56 -2.37 -12.42
CA LEU A 84 -4.90 -2.94 -12.23
C LEU A 84 -5.79 -2.52 -13.41
N ASN A 85 -6.65 -3.42 -13.84
CA ASN A 85 -7.67 -3.14 -14.85
C ASN A 85 -9.01 -2.97 -14.12
N LEU A 86 -9.44 -1.73 -13.96
CA LEU A 86 -10.67 -1.37 -13.26
C LEU A 86 -11.87 -1.46 -14.18
N SER A 87 -12.97 -1.99 -13.65
CA SER A 87 -14.30 -1.94 -14.26
C SER A 87 -15.31 -1.46 -13.22
N GLU A 88 -16.46 -0.93 -13.66
CA GLU A 88 -17.54 -0.57 -12.73
C GLU A 88 -17.83 -1.70 -11.72
N GLY A 89 -17.81 -1.35 -10.43
CA GLY A 89 -18.06 -2.29 -9.34
C GLY A 89 -16.92 -3.26 -9.03
N SER A 90 -15.77 -3.18 -9.72
CA SER A 90 -14.63 -4.08 -9.46
C SER A 90 -14.03 -3.85 -8.08
N VAL A 91 -13.55 -4.94 -7.47
CA VAL A 91 -12.84 -4.91 -6.20
C VAL A 91 -11.48 -5.58 -6.38
N HIS A 92 -10.41 -4.85 -6.09
CA HIS A 92 -9.05 -5.35 -6.16
C HIS A 92 -8.40 -5.30 -4.77
N TYR A 93 -7.44 -6.21 -4.56
CA TYR A 93 -6.73 -6.34 -3.31
C TYR A 93 -5.23 -6.40 -3.61
N ILE A 94 -4.49 -5.39 -3.19
CA ILE A 94 -3.04 -5.34 -3.39
C ILE A 94 -2.32 -5.22 -2.06
N GLN A 95 -1.16 -5.89 -1.97
CA GLN A 95 -0.31 -5.88 -0.80
C GLN A 95 1.08 -5.39 -1.15
N ILE A 96 1.54 -4.38 -0.42
CA ILE A 96 2.95 -4.00 -0.35
C ILE A 96 3.60 -4.91 0.69
N LYS A 97 4.53 -5.75 0.26
CA LYS A 97 5.25 -6.72 1.09
C LYS A 97 6.75 -6.68 0.82
N SER A 98 7.54 -7.22 1.74
CA SER A 98 8.97 -7.39 1.48
C SER A 98 9.23 -8.44 0.39
N LYS A 99 10.25 -8.20 -0.42
CA LYS A 99 10.81 -9.10 -1.43
C LYS A 99 12.25 -9.44 -1.03
N GLY A 100 12.42 -10.47 -0.21
CA GLY A 100 13.72 -10.78 0.38
C GLY A 100 14.08 -9.82 1.53
N PHE A 101 15.38 -9.64 1.79
CA PHE A 101 15.86 -8.95 3.00
C PHE A 101 15.71 -7.43 2.97
N ASN A 102 15.84 -6.80 1.80
CA ASN A 102 15.94 -5.34 1.66
C ASN A 102 15.21 -4.81 0.43
N ASP A 103 14.08 -5.40 0.04
CA ASP A 103 13.28 -4.89 -1.07
C ASP A 103 11.78 -4.97 -0.75
N TYR A 104 10.96 -4.18 -1.43
CA TYR A 104 9.51 -4.20 -1.33
C TYR A 104 8.90 -4.43 -2.70
N THR A 105 7.73 -5.06 -2.75
CA THR A 105 7.02 -5.30 -4.00
C THR A 105 5.51 -5.30 -3.78
N PHE A 106 4.78 -4.99 -4.84
CA PHE A 106 3.36 -5.25 -4.90
C PHE A 106 3.06 -6.73 -5.15
N LYS A 107 1.97 -7.19 -4.54
CA LYS A 107 1.35 -8.48 -4.86
C LYS A 107 -0.16 -8.27 -4.93
N GLU A 108 -0.77 -8.66 -6.04
CA GLU A 108 -2.22 -8.83 -6.08
C GLU A 108 -2.63 -10.08 -5.27
N LEU A 109 -3.64 -9.92 -4.44
CA LEU A 109 -4.13 -10.94 -3.53
C LEU A 109 -5.41 -11.57 -4.08
N SER A 110 -5.56 -12.87 -3.83
CA SER A 110 -6.87 -13.50 -3.93
C SER A 110 -7.83 -12.97 -2.85
N GLU A 111 -9.13 -13.03 -3.09
CA GLU A 111 -10.16 -12.67 -2.09
C GLU A 111 -9.97 -13.40 -0.77
N LYS A 112 -9.57 -14.68 -0.82
CA LYS A 112 -9.31 -15.50 0.38
C LYS A 112 -8.17 -14.94 1.22
N GLU A 113 -7.09 -14.50 0.59
CA GLU A 113 -5.96 -13.86 1.28
C GLU A 113 -6.37 -12.49 1.82
N ALA A 114 -7.08 -11.70 1.01
CA ALA A 114 -7.56 -10.38 1.40
C ALA A 114 -8.51 -10.45 2.60
N ASN A 115 -9.45 -11.38 2.62
CA ASN A 115 -10.40 -11.56 3.72
C ASN A 115 -9.71 -11.85 5.06
N LYS A 116 -8.56 -12.54 5.04
CA LYS A 116 -7.75 -12.74 6.25
C LYS A 116 -7.17 -11.41 6.76
N LEU A 117 -6.69 -10.56 5.85
CA LEU A 117 -6.11 -9.26 6.21
C LEU A 117 -7.17 -8.23 6.61
N LEU A 118 -8.33 -8.22 5.93
CA LEU A 118 -9.46 -7.36 6.26
C LEU A 118 -9.97 -7.63 7.68
N ASN A 119 -10.04 -8.89 8.10
CA ASN A 119 -10.48 -9.29 9.44
C ASN A 119 -9.35 -9.25 10.49
N ASN A 120 -8.11 -8.96 10.09
CA ASN A 120 -6.98 -8.91 11.02
C ASN A 120 -7.01 -7.63 11.86
N LYS A 121 -7.31 -7.76 13.15
CA LYS A 121 -7.32 -6.65 14.14
C LYS A 121 -5.95 -6.00 14.34
N LYS A 122 -4.85 -6.70 14.02
CA LYS A 122 -3.49 -6.13 14.08
C LYS A 122 -3.16 -5.24 12.88
N CYS A 123 -3.98 -5.27 11.82
CA CYS A 123 -3.83 -4.46 10.64
C CYS A 123 -4.66 -3.17 10.80
N LEU A 124 -3.97 -2.06 11.07
CA LEU A 124 -4.58 -0.76 11.33
C LEU A 124 -5.37 -0.28 10.11
N LEU A 125 -6.63 0.09 10.31
CA LEU A 125 -7.42 0.73 9.26
C LEU A 125 -7.06 2.22 9.19
N LEU A 126 -6.55 2.65 8.04
CA LEU A 126 -6.30 4.05 7.73
C LEU A 126 -7.57 4.71 7.17
N PRO A 127 -7.68 6.06 7.21
CA PRO A 127 -8.78 6.79 6.58
C PRO A 127 -8.96 6.38 5.12
N GLU A 128 -10.18 6.43 4.59
CA GLU A 128 -10.43 6.10 3.19
C GLU A 128 -9.70 7.10 2.26
N TYR A 129 -9.25 6.64 1.09
CA TYR A 129 -8.89 7.52 -0.02
C TYR A 129 -10.04 7.51 -1.02
N ALA A 130 -10.60 8.67 -1.33
CA ALA A 130 -11.59 8.82 -2.39
C ALA A 130 -10.99 9.73 -3.46
N GLN A 131 -10.83 9.20 -4.67
CA GLN A 131 -10.41 10.02 -5.80
C GLN A 131 -11.51 11.03 -6.10
N GLN A 132 -11.16 12.33 -6.11
CA GLN A 132 -12.07 13.41 -6.49
C GLN A 132 -12.35 13.39 -7.99
#